data_AF-A0A645AXG4-F1
#
_entry.id   AF-A0A645AXG4-F1
#
_cell.length_a   1.000
_cell.length_b   1.000
_cell.length_c   1.000
_cell.angle_alpha   90.00
_cell.angle_beta   90.00
_cell.angle_gamma   90.00
#
_symmetry.space_group_name_H-M   'P 1'
#
loop_
_entity.id
_entity.type
_entity.pdbx_description
1 polymer ?
#
loop_
_entity_poly.entity_id
_entity_poly.type
_entity_poly.pdbx_seq_one_letter_code
_entity_poly.pdbx_strand_id
1 'polypeptide(L)' 'MMRTGLRMLGVHSSEAAMIGDRMDTDIVAGVESGLDTVLVLSGVTTIDEMKRFPYRPRLVLDGVGDIPG' A
#
# COMPACT_ATOMS: atom_id res chain seq x y z
N MET A 1 3.31 0.76 14.15
CA MET A 1 1.85 0.98 14.08
C MET A 1 1.13 -0.17 13.37
N MET A 2 1.61 -0.65 12.22
CA MET A 2 0.95 -1.72 11.45
C MET A 2 0.75 -3.05 12.20
N ARG A 3 1.72 -3.47 13.04
CA ARG A 3 1.57 -4.67 13.88
C ARG A 3 0.38 -4.61 14.83
N THR A 4 0.03 -3.43 15.32
CA THR A 4 -1.17 -3.22 16.17
C THR A 4 -2.43 -3.34 15.32
N GLY A 5 -2.45 -2.73 14.14
CA GLY A 5 -3.55 -2.86 13.18
C GLY A 5 -3.85 -4.31 12.81
N LEU A 6 -2.82 -5.07 12.41
CA LEU A 6 -2.95 -6.51 12.11
C LEU A 6 -3.51 -7.31 13.30
N ARG A 7 -3.06 -7.01 14.52
CA ARG A 7 -3.58 -7.65 15.74
C ARG A 7 -5.04 -7.32 15.99
N MET A 8 -5.46 -6.08 15.75
CA MET A 8 -6.86 -5.66 15.88
C MET A 8 -7.75 -6.32 14.82
N LEU A 9 -7.23 -6.50 13.60
CA LEU A 9 -7.91 -7.21 12.52
C LEU A 9 -7.91 -8.73 12.73
N GLY A 10 -7.01 -9.26 13.57
CA GLY A 10 -6.91 -10.69 13.83
C GLY A 10 -6.36 -11.51 12.66
N VAL A 11 -5.64 -10.87 11.72
CA VAL A 11 -5.13 -11.50 10.50
C VAL A 11 -3.61 -11.50 10.44
N HIS A 12 -3.04 -12.42 9.68
CA HIS A 12 -1.60 -12.41 9.38
C HIS A 12 -1.28 -11.36 8.30
N SER A 13 -0.05 -10.86 8.24
CA SER A 13 0.33 -9.84 7.24
C SER A 13 0.18 -10.32 5.80
N SER A 14 0.30 -11.64 5.57
CA SER A 14 0.08 -12.29 4.28
C SER A 14 -1.40 -12.32 3.83
N GLU A 15 -2.33 -12.02 4.74
CA GLU A 15 -3.77 -11.99 4.48
C GLU A 15 -4.32 -10.55 4.47
N ALA A 16 -3.43 -9.56 4.53
CA ALA A 16 -3.77 -8.15 4.56
C ALA A 16 -2.98 -7.38 3.49
N ALA A 17 -3.63 -6.35 2.94
CA ALA A 17 -3.00 -5.41 2.04
C ALA A 17 -3.07 -3.99 2.60
N MET A 18 -2.01 -3.21 2.36
CA MET A 18 -1.97 -1.77 2.59
C MET A 18 -2.35 -1.05 1.29
N ILE A 19 -3.42 -0.26 1.34
CA ILE A 19 -3.88 0.58 0.23
C ILE A 19 -3.61 2.03 0.60
N GLY A 20 -2.93 2.79 -0.25
CA GLY A 20 -2.63 4.19 0.00
C GLY A 20 -2.20 4.95 -1.25
N ASP A 21 -2.04 6.26 -1.12
CA ASP A 21 -1.70 7.17 -2.21
C ASP A 21 -0.29 7.76 -2.09
N ARG A 22 0.42 7.47 -0.98
CA ARG A 22 1.76 7.99 -0.70
C ARG A 22 2.82 6.90 -0.63
N MET A 23 3.88 7.06 -1.41
CA MET A 23 5.03 6.14 -1.40
C MET A 23 5.82 6.21 -0.09
N ASP A 24 6.00 7.41 0.46
CA ASP A 24 6.85 7.72 1.62
C ASP A 24 6.18 7.45 2.97
N THR A 25 4.88 7.13 2.99
CA THR A 25 4.15 6.72 4.19
C THR A 25 3.50 5.36 4.03
N ASP A 26 2.58 5.21 3.08
CA ASP A 26 1.68 4.05 3.04
C ASP A 26 2.42 2.84 2.48
N ILE A 27 3.06 3.02 1.33
CA ILE A 27 3.75 1.92 0.64
C ILE A 27 4.99 1.48 1.42
N VAL A 28 5.79 2.42 1.94
CA VAL A 28 6.94 2.04 2.78
C VAL A 28 6.50 1.32 4.05
N ALA A 29 5.44 1.79 4.73
CA ALA A 29 4.96 1.14 5.94
C ALA A 29 4.40 -0.26 5.67
N GLY A 30 3.71 -0.44 4.53
CA GLY A 30 3.24 -1.75 4.09
C GLY A 30 4.38 -2.73 3.79
N VAL A 31 5.37 -2.28 3.00
CA VAL A 31 6.57 -3.07 2.65
C VAL A 31 7.35 -3.47 3.90
N GLU A 32 7.66 -2.53 4.79
CA GLU A 32 8.41 -2.80 6.03
C GLU A 32 7.64 -3.72 7.00
N SER A 33 6.32 -3.76 6.88
CA SER A 33 5.45 -4.60 7.72
C SER A 33 5.12 -5.95 7.05
N GLY A 34 5.63 -6.21 5.84
CA GLY A 34 5.38 -7.44 5.10
C GLY A 34 3.95 -7.60 4.62
N LEU A 35 3.23 -6.49 4.38
CA LEU A 35 1.93 -6.49 3.72
C LEU A 35 2.11 -6.37 2.21
N ASP A 36 1.18 -6.95 1.45
CA ASP A 36 1.01 -6.56 0.06
C ASP A 36 0.60 -5.08 0.00
N THR A 37 1.09 -4.36 -1.01
CA THR A 37 0.87 -2.91 -1.12
C THR A 37 0.19 -2.55 -2.43
N VAL A 38 -0.81 -1.68 -2.34
CA VAL A 38 -1.57 -1.15 -3.47
C VAL A 38 -1.45 0.37 -3.44
N LEU A 39 -0.84 0.94 -4.48
CA LEU A 39 -0.82 2.38 -4.69
C LEU A 39 -2.04 2.79 -5.52
N VAL A 40 -2.82 3.74 -5.02
CA VAL A 40 -3.89 4.37 -5.80
C VAL A 40 -3.45 5.74 -6.30
N LEU A 41 -3.67 6.04 -7.58
CA LEU A 41 -3.26 7.27 -8.23
C LEU A 41 -4.27 8.42 -8.07
N SER A 42 -5.37 8.18 -7.33
CA SER A 42 -6.39 9.18 -7.02
C SER A 42 -5.97 10.23 -5.99
N GLY A 43 -4.78 10.08 -5.40
CA GLY A 43 -4.27 10.95 -4.35
C GLY A 43 -2.97 11.67 -4.74
N VAL A 44 -1.95 11.54 -3.89
CA VAL A 44 -0.75 12.39 -3.93
C VAL A 44 0.32 11.90 -4.90
N THR A 45 0.71 10.62 -4.83
CA THR A 45 1.82 10.13 -5.63
C THR A 45 1.42 9.96 -7.09
N THR A 46 2.20 10.53 -7.99
CA THR A 46 2.11 10.27 -9.44
C THR A 46 2.97 9.08 -9.88
N ILE A 47 2.67 8.51 -11.05
CA ILE A 47 3.48 7.43 -11.64
C ILE A 47 4.97 7.80 -11.76
N ASP A 48 5.28 9.05 -12.11
CA ASP A 48 6.66 9.49 -12.29
C ASP A 48 7.39 9.71 -10.97
N GLU A 49 6.69 10.12 -9.91
CA GLU A 49 7.24 10.16 -8.56
C GLU A 49 7.50 8.76 -8.02
N MET A 50 6.55 7.83 -8.19
CA MET A 50 6.70 6.43 -7.80
C MET A 50 8.00 5.84 -8.35
N LYS A 51 8.33 6.13 -9.62
CA LYS A 51 9.56 5.63 -10.27
C LYS A 51 10.86 6.05 -9.56
N ARG A 52 10.85 7.14 -8.79
CA ARG A 52 12.04 7.67 -8.08
C ARG A 52 12.37 6.91 -6.80
N PHE A 53 11.44 6.14 -6.25
CA PHE A 53 11.66 5.36 -5.04
C PHE A 53 12.43 4.06 -5.35
N PRO A 54 13.18 3.49 -4.39
CA PRO A 54 13.91 2.23 -4.58
C PRO A 54 13.04 0.97 -4.40
N TYR A 55 11.79 1.14 -3.94
CA TYR A 55 10.80 0.06 -3.78
C TYR A 55 9.57 0.33 -4.65
N ARG A 56 8.75 -0.70 -4.85
CA ARG A 56 7.53 -0.63 -5.68
C ARG A 56 6.34 -1.20 -4.92
N PRO A 57 5.14 -0.62 -5.10
CA PRO A 57 3.92 -1.28 -4.68
C PRO A 57 3.72 -2.57 -5.49
N ARG A 58 2.98 -3.52 -4.95
CA ARG A 58 2.61 -4.74 -5.68
C ARG A 58 1.62 -4.45 -6.80
N LEU A 59 0.69 -3.53 -6.58
CA LEU A 59 -0.33 -3.13 -7.54
C LEU A 59 -0.42 -1.60 -7.61
N VAL A 60 -0.71 -1.08 -8.79
CA VAL A 60 -1.01 0.34 -9.01
C VAL A 60 -2.37 0.42 -9.69
N LEU A 61 -3.28 1.20 -9.13
CA LEU A 61 -4.65 1.39 -9.61
C LEU A 61 -4.97 2.89 -9.75
N ASP A 62 -5.93 3.25 -10.58
CA ASP A 62 -6.33 4.66 -10.72
C ASP A 62 -7.08 5.13 -9.47
N GLY A 63 -7.88 4.26 -8.85
CA GLY A 63 -8.50 4.52 -7.55
C GLY A 63 -8.97 3.27 -6.83
N VAL A 64 -9.54 3.45 -5.63
CA VAL A 64 -10.11 2.34 -4.84
C VAL A 64 -11.30 1.66 -5.53
N GLY A 65 -11.96 2.34 -6.47
CA GLY A 65 -13.06 1.78 -7.26
C GLY A 65 -12.63 0.67 -8.22
N ASP A 66 -11.34 0.58 -8.54
CA ASP A 66 -10.78 -0.44 -9.43
C ASP A 66 -10.33 -1.70 -8.68
N ILE A 67 -10.53 -1.75 -7.35
CA ILE A 67 -10.23 -2.93 -6.56
C ILE A 67 -11.30 -3.99 -6.88
N PRO A 68 -10.91 -5.15 -7.45
CA PRO A 68 -11.87 -6.21 -7.76
C PRO A 68 -12.48 -6.75 -6.46
N GLY A 69 -13.81 -6.82 -6.44
CA GLY A 69 -14.60 -7.40 -5.34
C GLY A 69 -14.77 -8.91 -5.45
#